data_AF-A0A7S2D984-F1
#
_entry.id   AF-A0A7S2D984-F1
#
_cell.length_a   1.000
_cell.length_b   1.000
_cell.length_c   1.000
_cell.angle_alpha   90.00
_cell.angle_beta   90.00
_cell.angle_gamma   90.00
#
_symmetry.space_group_name_H-M   'P 1'
#
loop_
_entity.id
_entity.type
_entity.pdbx_description
1 polymer ?
#
loop_
_entity_poly.entity_id
_entity_poly.type
_entity_poly.pdbx_seq_one_letter_code
_entity_poly.pdbx_strand_id
1 'polypeptide(L)'
;HHSGPRRGQPRGYCFVEMTRLSETLAAIEALNGRKLKGRELRVNIAQEEKHYDEGELAPASLKVGEGVDGAGPREDDRSIERRVLQLKATLERMEKGKSAETEVAKAARLERERAAEFS
;
A
#
# COMPACT_ATOMS: atom_id res chain seq x y z
N HIS A 1 -12.15 -14.27 8.17
CA HIS A 1 -10.86 -14.53 8.84
C HIS A 1 -9.84 -14.95 7.78
N HIS A 2 -8.59 -14.47 7.87
CA HIS A 2 -7.54 -14.82 6.90
C HIS A 2 -6.73 -16.07 7.29
N SER A 3 -6.86 -16.55 8.54
CA SER A 3 -6.10 -17.71 9.07
C SER A 3 -6.96 -18.57 10.02
N GLY A 4 -6.51 -19.80 10.27
CA GLY A 4 -7.12 -20.75 11.21
C GLY A 4 -8.33 -21.54 10.66
N PRO A 5 -8.96 -22.41 11.48
CA PRO A 5 -10.07 -23.28 11.07
C PRO A 5 -11.35 -22.53 10.65
N ARG A 6 -11.42 -21.21 10.87
CA ARG A 6 -12.53 -20.34 10.44
C ARG A 6 -12.18 -19.43 9.27
N ARG A 7 -11.09 -19.74 8.55
CA ARG A 7 -10.65 -19.03 7.33
C ARG A 7 -11.80 -18.98 6.31
N GLY A 8 -12.03 -17.81 5.72
CA GLY A 8 -13.15 -17.60 4.79
C GLY A 8 -14.48 -17.18 5.45
N GLN A 9 -14.68 -17.40 6.76
CA GLN A 9 -15.88 -16.88 7.43
C GLN A 9 -15.77 -15.36 7.61
N PRO A 10 -16.73 -14.56 7.10
CA PRO A 10 -16.69 -13.10 7.23
C PRO A 10 -16.75 -12.71 8.71
N ARG A 11 -15.99 -11.68 9.08
CA ARG A 11 -15.89 -11.23 10.47
C ARG A 11 -17.12 -10.46 10.95
N GLY A 12 -18.07 -10.15 10.06
CA GLY A 12 -19.33 -9.49 10.38
C GLY A 12 -19.29 -7.97 10.31
N TYR A 13 -18.23 -7.39 9.76
CA TYR A 13 -18.10 -5.96 9.49
C TYR A 13 -17.51 -5.73 8.10
N CYS A 14 -17.79 -4.55 7.54
CA CYS A 14 -17.21 -4.05 6.30
C CYS A 14 -17.01 -2.53 6.41
N PHE A 15 -16.13 -2.00 5.58
CA PHE A 15 -15.93 -0.56 5.43
C PHE A 15 -16.28 -0.18 4.00
N VAL A 16 -16.93 0.96 3.84
CA VAL A 16 -17.33 1.50 2.54
C VAL A 16 -16.81 2.93 2.49
N GLU A 17 -16.01 3.22 1.48
CA GLU A 17 -15.54 4.58 1.19
C GLU A 17 -16.55 5.28 0.28
N MET A 18 -17.00 6.45 0.69
CA MET A 18 -17.98 7.26 -0.03
C MET A 18 -17.34 8.60 -0.40
N THR A 19 -17.62 9.11 -1.60
CA THR A 19 -17.01 10.35 -2.10
C THR A 19 -17.57 11.61 -1.43
N ARG A 20 -18.84 11.57 -0.99
CA ARG A 20 -19.53 12.74 -0.41
C ARG A 20 -20.03 12.46 1.00
N LEU A 21 -19.83 13.41 1.90
CA LEU A 21 -20.31 13.33 3.27
C LEU A 21 -21.85 13.23 3.36
N SER A 22 -22.56 13.96 2.48
CA SER A 22 -24.03 13.93 2.43
C SER A 22 -24.57 12.52 2.16
N GLU A 23 -23.94 11.78 1.24
CA GLU A 23 -24.31 10.40 0.92
C GLU A 23 -24.03 9.46 2.10
N THR A 24 -22.92 9.67 2.81
CA THR A 24 -22.58 8.91 4.02
C THR A 24 -23.64 9.07 5.10
N LEU A 25 -24.08 10.31 5.38
CA LEU A 25 -25.10 10.58 6.39
C LEU A 25 -26.46 9.97 6.02
N ALA A 26 -26.87 10.12 4.76
CA ALA A 26 -28.10 9.51 4.25
C ALA A 26 -28.05 7.97 4.34
N ALA A 27 -26.89 7.36 4.03
CA ALA A 27 -26.70 5.91 4.15
C ALA A 27 -26.77 5.44 5.61
N ILE A 28 -26.20 6.20 6.55
CA ILE A 28 -26.29 5.89 7.99
C ILE A 28 -27.75 5.92 8.43
N GLU A 29 -28.50 6.98 8.12
CA GLU A 29 -29.90 7.12 8.52
C GLU A 29 -30.78 6.00 7.93
N ALA A 30 -30.56 5.64 6.66
CA ALA A 30 -31.38 4.65 5.96
C ALA A 30 -31.02 3.19 6.29
N LEU A 31 -29.80 2.89 6.75
CA LEU A 31 -29.31 1.53 6.92
C LEU A 31 -29.08 1.14 8.38
N ASN A 32 -28.85 2.12 9.27
CA ASN A 32 -28.68 1.85 10.69
C ASN A 32 -29.97 1.28 11.29
N GLY A 33 -29.87 0.16 12.00
CA GLY A 33 -31.01 -0.56 12.58
C GLY A 33 -31.78 -1.47 11.60
N ARG A 34 -31.43 -1.51 10.30
CA ARG A 34 -32.11 -2.45 9.38
C ARG A 34 -31.72 -3.90 9.66
N LYS A 35 -32.71 -4.79 9.58
CA LYS A 35 -32.49 -6.24 9.75
C LYS A 35 -31.97 -6.86 8.45
N LEU A 36 -30.72 -7.33 8.47
CA LEU A 36 -30.11 -8.09 7.39
C LEU A 36 -29.82 -9.52 7.86
N LYS A 37 -30.41 -10.52 7.19
CA LYS A 37 -30.23 -11.96 7.52
C LYS A 37 -30.45 -12.27 9.01
N GLY A 38 -31.43 -11.61 9.63
CA GLY A 38 -31.78 -11.80 11.05
C GLY A 38 -30.88 -11.05 12.05
N ARG A 39 -30.00 -10.15 11.59
CA ARG A 39 -29.17 -9.29 12.44
C ARG A 39 -29.42 -7.82 12.14
N GLU A 40 -29.47 -6.99 13.17
CA GLU A 40 -29.57 -5.54 13.00
C GLU A 40 -28.22 -4.97 12.55
N LEU A 41 -28.24 -4.16 11.50
CA LEU A 41 -27.08 -3.46 10.99
C LEU A 41 -26.77 -2.27 11.89
N ARG A 42 -25.48 -2.08 12.20
CA ARG A 42 -24.96 -0.85 12.82
C ARG A 42 -24.07 -0.15 11.81
N VAL A 43 -24.42 1.07 11.45
CA VAL A 43 -23.68 1.88 10.47
C VAL A 43 -23.31 3.19 11.13
N ASN A 44 -22.01 3.48 11.23
CA ASN A 44 -21.47 4.68 11.84
C ASN A 44 -20.35 5.24 10.95
N ILE A 45 -20.05 6.53 11.10
CA ILE A 45 -18.88 7.14 10.47
C ILE A 45 -17.62 6.51 11.09
N ALA A 46 -16.72 6.02 10.24
CA ALA A 46 -15.43 5.50 10.70
C ALA A 46 -14.59 6.66 11.25
N GLN A 47 -14.30 6.64 12.54
CA GLN A 47 -13.30 7.53 13.14
C GLN A 47 -11.95 6.84 13.02
N GLU A 48 -10.98 7.54 12.41
CA GLU A 48 -9.58 7.10 12.45
C GLU A 48 -9.08 7.33 13.87
N GLU A 49 -9.05 6.25 14.66
CA GLU A 49 -8.37 6.26 15.96
C GLU A 49 -6.89 6.47 15.67
N LYS A 50 -6.42 7.71 15.87
CA LYS A 50 -4.99 8.03 15.83
C LYS A 50 -4.34 7.25 16.94
N HIS A 51 -3.82 6.08 16.60
CA HIS A 51 -2.90 5.33 17.44
C HIS A 51 -1.63 6.19 17.51
N TYR A 52 -1.59 7.12 18.46
CA TYR A 52 -0.33 7.70 18.90
C TYR A 52 0.45 6.53 19.48
N ASP A 53 1.54 6.16 18.80
CA ASP A 53 2.54 5.22 19.28
C ASP A 53 3.29 5.89 20.44
N GLU A 54 2.62 6.03 21.58
CA GLU A 54 3.23 6.49 22.83
C GLU A 54 3.43 5.26 23.72
N GLY A 55 4.53 4.57 23.44
CA GLY A 55 5.03 3.43 24.20
C GLY A 55 6.52 3.52 24.54
N GLU A 56 7.13 4.70 24.40
CA GLU A 56 8.42 5.01 25.03
C GLU A 56 8.16 5.40 26.50
N LEU A 57 8.83 4.67 27.40
CA LEU A 57 9.07 4.93 28.85
C LEU A 57 8.11 4.30 29.88
N ALA A 58 8.44 3.08 30.29
CA ALA A 58 8.50 2.74 31.71
C ALA A 58 9.85 2.05 32.02
N PRO A 59 10.64 2.54 33.00
CA PRO A 59 11.92 1.94 33.35
C PRO A 59 11.76 0.75 34.30
N ALA A 60 12.70 -0.20 34.18
CA ALA A 60 13.10 -1.20 35.17
C ALA A 60 12.10 -2.31 35.54
N SER A 61 12.24 -3.46 34.88
CA SER A 61 12.54 -4.68 35.63
C SER A 61 13.37 -5.63 34.78
N LEU A 62 14.61 -5.86 35.22
CA LEU A 62 15.48 -6.91 34.71
C LEU A 62 14.73 -8.24 34.73
N LYS A 63 14.68 -8.92 33.59
CA LYS A 63 14.64 -10.38 33.55
C LYS A 63 15.59 -10.89 32.49
N VAL A 64 16.79 -11.21 32.94
CA VAL A 64 17.75 -12.06 32.21
C VAL A 64 17.16 -13.46 32.16
N GLY A 65 17.14 -14.06 30.97
CA GLY A 65 16.69 -15.43 30.76
C GLY A 65 16.81 -15.86 29.29
N GLU A 66 18.02 -16.29 28.93
CA GLU A 66 18.35 -17.36 27.98
C GLU A 66 17.53 -17.55 26.68
N GLY A 67 18.19 -17.23 25.57
CA GLY A 67 18.45 -18.14 24.44
C GLY A 67 17.28 -18.86 23.76
N VAL A 68 16.93 -18.42 22.56
CA VAL A 68 16.80 -19.31 21.40
C VAL A 68 17.15 -18.54 20.12
N ASP A 69 18.26 -18.97 19.51
CA ASP A 69 18.76 -18.55 18.22
C ASP A 69 17.84 -19.16 17.15
N GLY A 70 17.01 -18.32 16.54
CA GLY A 70 16.01 -18.76 15.58
C GLY A 70 15.71 -17.67 14.57
N ALA A 71 16.62 -17.51 13.61
CA ALA A 71 16.54 -16.60 12.50
C ALA A 71 15.20 -16.74 11.73
N GLY A 72 14.40 -15.68 11.78
CA GLY A 72 13.41 -15.36 10.77
C GLY A 72 13.43 -13.84 10.60
N PRO A 73 13.62 -13.29 9.39
CA PRO A 73 13.51 -11.85 9.19
C PRO A 73 12.09 -11.42 9.58
N ARG A 74 12.01 -10.72 10.71
CA ARG A 74 10.77 -10.14 11.22
C ARG A 74 10.29 -9.04 10.28
N GLU A 75 8.98 -8.95 10.23
CA GLU A 75 8.14 -8.11 9.39
C GLU A 75 8.41 -6.59 9.49
N ASP A 76 9.50 -6.10 8.88
CA ASP A 76 9.62 -4.68 8.49
C ASP A 76 9.73 -4.48 6.96
N ASP A 77 9.20 -5.44 6.19
CA ASP A 77 9.21 -5.42 4.71
C ASP A 77 8.21 -4.39 4.09
N ARG A 78 7.83 -3.37 4.86
CA ARG A 78 7.02 -2.22 4.41
C ARG A 78 7.64 -0.87 4.76
N SER A 79 8.91 -0.82 5.15
CA SER A 79 9.59 0.47 5.31
C SER A 79 9.48 1.27 4.00
N ILE A 80 8.86 2.46 4.12
CA ILE A 80 8.66 3.43 3.03
C ILE A 80 9.99 3.65 2.28
N GLU A 81 11.09 3.64 3.03
CA GLU A 81 12.44 3.85 2.52
C GLU A 81 12.86 2.76 1.52
N ARG A 82 12.53 1.49 1.78
CA ARG A 82 12.87 0.37 0.88
C ARG A 82 12.07 0.45 -0.43
N ARG A 83 10.79 0.87 -0.34
CA ARG A 83 9.94 1.11 -1.52
C ARG A 83 10.42 2.30 -2.34
N VAL A 84 10.81 3.39 -1.68
CA VAL A 84 11.40 4.57 -2.32
C VAL A 84 12.71 4.21 -3.02
N LEU A 85 13.55 3.39 -2.39
CA LEU A 85 14.80 2.89 -3.00
C LEU A 85 14.53 2.07 -4.27
N GLN A 86 13.56 1.15 -4.23
CA GLN A 86 13.18 0.33 -5.38
C GLN A 86 12.61 1.17 -6.54
N LEU A 87 11.78 2.18 -6.25
CA LEU A 87 11.26 3.08 -7.29
C LEU A 87 12.37 3.88 -7.97
N LYS A 88 13.32 4.44 -7.19
CA LYS A 88 14.46 5.18 -7.72
C LYS A 88 15.33 4.32 -8.65
N ALA A 89 15.65 3.10 -8.22
CA ALA A 89 16.43 2.17 -9.02
C ALA A 89 15.72 1.74 -10.32
N THR A 90 14.39 1.59 -10.28
CA THR A 90 13.59 1.25 -11.47
C THR A 90 13.55 2.41 -12.47
N LEU A 91 13.41 3.65 -11.98
CA LEU A 91 13.43 4.85 -12.83
C LEU A 91 14.76 5.00 -13.57
N GLU A 92 15.89 4.85 -12.86
CA GLU A 92 17.22 5.01 -13.45
C GLU A 92 17.47 3.98 -14.58
N ARG A 93 16.96 2.75 -14.43
CA ARG A 93 17.00 1.73 -15.48
C ARG A 93 16.18 2.11 -16.71
N MET A 94 15.02 2.73 -16.50
CA MET A 94 14.15 3.17 -17.60
C MET A 94 14.75 4.38 -18.35
N GLU A 95 15.41 5.30 -17.65
CA GLU A 95 16.07 6.46 -18.28
C GLU A 95 17.30 6.06 -19.11
N LYS A 96 18.12 5.13 -18.60
CA LYS A 96 19.24 4.56 -19.37
C LYS A 96 18.79 3.72 -20.58
N GLY A 97 17.59 3.13 -20.53
CA GLY A 97 17.02 2.39 -21.66
C GLY A 97 16.43 3.29 -22.75
N LYS A 98 15.84 4.44 -22.38
CA LYS A 98 15.24 5.39 -23.34
C LYS A 98 16.26 6.17 -24.17
N SER A 99 17.41 6.51 -23.58
CA SER A 99 18.45 7.26 -24.30
C SER A 99 19.12 6.46 -25.41
N ALA A 100 19.24 5.13 -25.26
CA ALA A 100 19.81 4.27 -26.29
C ALA A 100 18.92 4.18 -27.54
N GLU A 101 17.59 4.11 -27.36
CA GLU A 101 16.65 4.00 -28.48
C GLU A 101 16.48 5.33 -29.23
N THR A 102 16.54 6.47 -28.53
CA THR A 102 16.44 7.79 -29.17
C THR A 102 17.71 8.17 -29.94
N GLU A 103 18.90 7.80 -29.47
CA GLU A 103 20.16 8.14 -30.15
C GLU A 103 20.34 7.31 -31.43
N VAL A 104 19.95 6.02 -31.42
CA VAL A 104 19.96 5.17 -32.63
C VAL A 104 18.95 5.70 -33.67
N ALA A 105 17.76 6.09 -33.24
CA ALA A 105 16.76 6.69 -34.13
C ALA A 105 17.21 8.06 -34.69
N LYS A 106 17.94 8.86 -33.90
CA LYS A 106 18.46 10.17 -34.31
C LYS A 106 19.66 10.04 -35.25
N ALA A 107 20.56 9.09 -35.00
CA ALA A 107 21.68 8.77 -35.87
C ALA A 107 21.22 8.24 -37.24
N ALA A 108 20.21 7.35 -37.27
CA ALA A 108 19.66 6.81 -38.50
C ALA A 108 18.98 7.90 -39.37
N ARG A 109 18.38 8.91 -38.75
CA ARG A 109 17.76 10.05 -39.47
C ARG A 109 18.82 10.95 -40.11
N LEU A 110 19.90 11.23 -39.40
CA LEU A 110 20.98 12.10 -39.89
C LEU A 110 21.75 11.47 -41.06
N GLU A 111 21.99 10.15 -41.03
CA GLU A 111 22.61 9.42 -42.15
C GLU A 111 21.74 9.45 -43.42
N ARG A 112 20.41 9.41 -43.25
CA ARG A 112 19.46 9.46 -44.37
C ARG A 112 19.38 10.85 -45.00
N GLU A 113 19.50 11.91 -44.21
CA GLU A 113 19.56 13.30 -44.71
C GLU A 113 20.90 13.58 -45.39
N ARG A 114 22.02 13.05 -44.86
CA ARG A 114 23.36 13.22 -45.46
C ARG A 114 23.52 12.49 -46.80
N ALA A 115 22.84 11.37 -46.99
CA ALA A 115 22.80 10.65 -48.27
C ALA A 115 21.92 11.35 -49.33
N ALA A 116 20.95 12.17 -48.92
CA ALA A 116 20.08 12.92 -49.82
C ALA A 116 20.72 14.23 -50.31
N GLU A 117 21.71 14.77 -49.58
CA GLU A 117 22.40 16.02 -49.92
C GLU A 117 23.60 15.80 -50.88
N PHE A 118 24.03 14.55 -51.09
CA PHE A 118 25.17 14.18 -51.95
C PHE A 118 24.75 13.52 -53.29
N SER A 119 23.45 13.53 -53.64
CA SER A 119 22.92 13.09 -54.94
C SER A 119 22.33 14.27 -55.71
#